data_AF-A0A1K2I173-F1
#
_entry.id   AF-A0A1K2I173-F1
#
_cell.length_a   1.000
_cell.length_b   1.000
_cell.length_c   1.000
_cell.angle_alpha   90.00
_cell.angle_beta   90.00
_cell.angle_gamma   90.00
#
_symmetry.space_group_name_H-M   'P 1'
#
loop_
_entity.id
_entity.type
_entity.pdbx_description
1 polymer ?
#
loop_
_entity_poly.entity_id
_entity_poly.type
_entity_poly.pdbx_seq_one_letter_code
_entity_poly.pdbx_strand_id
1 'polypeptide(L)'
;MTTAPKTTATKSTPSKQLLHLVIGGEVQPGEEIVFKDLTQVDLVGVYPNYAAAQAVWKQKAQMTVDNAEMRYFVVHLHRLLNPEDDQA
;
A
#
# COMPACT_ATOMS: atom_id res chain seq x y z
N MET A 1 31.65 -45.35 12.05
CA MET A 1 30.67 -44.43 12.66
C MET A 1 31.14 -43.00 12.38
N THR A 2 30.38 -42.27 11.56
CA THR A 2 30.12 -40.82 11.67
C THR A 2 29.48 -40.37 10.37
N THR A 3 28.15 -40.35 10.41
CA THR A 3 27.29 -39.72 9.43
C THR A 3 27.24 -38.23 9.81
N ALA A 4 27.80 -37.36 8.98
CA ALA A 4 27.67 -35.91 9.16
C ALA A 4 26.26 -35.47 8.71
N PRO A 5 25.49 -34.75 9.54
CA PRO A 5 24.20 -34.22 9.11
C PRO A 5 24.42 -33.07 8.13
N LYS A 6 23.91 -33.24 6.91
CA LYS A 6 23.76 -32.18 5.91
C LYS A 6 22.73 -31.17 6.43
N THR A 7 23.20 -30.08 7.04
CA THR A 7 22.36 -28.94 7.39
C THR A 7 21.79 -28.33 6.11
N THR A 8 20.50 -28.57 5.86
CA THR A 8 19.72 -27.89 4.83
C THR A 8 19.54 -26.44 5.24
N ALA A 9 20.28 -25.54 4.60
CA ALA A 9 20.04 -24.11 4.69
C ALA A 9 18.71 -23.79 3.98
N THR A 10 17.66 -23.57 4.76
CA THR A 10 16.37 -23.04 4.31
C THR A 10 16.63 -21.62 3.81
N LYS A 11 16.69 -21.44 2.48
CA LYS A 11 16.64 -20.11 1.87
C LYS A 11 15.23 -19.54 2.12
N SER A 12 15.08 -18.75 3.18
CA SER A 12 13.93 -17.86 3.34
C SER A 12 14.02 -16.82 2.23
N THR A 13 13.35 -17.07 1.11
CA THR A 13 13.11 -16.04 0.09
C THR A 13 12.59 -14.82 0.82
N PRO A 14 13.24 -13.63 0.74
CA PRO A 14 12.73 -12.45 1.41
C PRO A 14 11.34 -12.21 0.85
N SER A 15 10.32 -12.46 1.68
CA SER A 15 8.93 -12.20 1.36
C SER A 15 8.87 -10.77 0.87
N LYS A 16 8.65 -10.59 -0.44
CA LYS A 16 8.66 -9.29 -1.13
C LYS A 16 7.93 -8.31 -0.21
N GLN A 17 8.67 -7.36 0.38
CA GLN A 17 8.15 -6.49 1.43
C GLN A 17 7.21 -5.47 0.80
N LEU A 18 6.03 -5.91 0.39
CA LEU A 18 5.05 -5.09 -0.30
C LEU A 18 4.52 -4.06 0.70
N LEU A 19 5.06 -2.84 0.64
CA LEU A 19 4.57 -1.72 1.41
C LEU A 19 3.26 -1.21 0.81
N HIS A 20 2.23 -1.13 1.64
CA HIS A 20 0.90 -0.63 1.27
C HIS A 20 0.70 0.71 1.97
N LEU A 21 0.63 1.80 1.20
CA LEU A 21 0.31 3.12 1.72
C LEU A 21 -1.20 3.33 1.63
N VAL A 22 -1.79 3.82 2.73
CA VAL A 22 -3.17 4.30 2.71
C VAL A 22 -3.13 5.82 2.64
N ILE A 23 -3.72 6.38 1.59
CA ILE A 23 -3.90 7.82 1.41
C ILE A 23 -5.40 8.12 1.28
N GLY A 24 -5.81 9.30 1.72
CA GLY A 24 -7.15 9.82 1.46
C GLY A 24 -7.09 11.26 1.02
N GLY A 25 -8.16 11.72 0.38
CA GLY A 25 -8.26 13.12 0.00
C GLY A 25 -9.56 13.36 -0.75
N GLU A 26 -9.83 14.65 -0.96
CA GLU A 26 -10.98 15.07 -1.75
C GLU A 26 -10.67 14.84 -3.22
N VAL A 27 -11.53 14.10 -3.91
CA VAL A 27 -11.40 13.85 -5.35
C VAL A 27 -12.40 14.68 -6.14
N GLN A 28 -12.04 15.00 -7.37
CA GLN A 28 -12.94 15.68 -8.29
C GLN A 28 -14.08 14.74 -8.69
N PRO A 29 -15.31 15.27 -8.84
CA PRO A 29 -16.40 14.51 -9.42
C PRO A 29 -16.09 14.25 -10.90
N GLY A 30 -15.89 12.99 -11.26
CA GLY A 30 -15.52 12.58 -12.62
C GLY A 30 -15.29 11.07 -12.71
N GLU A 31 -14.98 10.62 -13.93
CA GLU A 31 -14.65 9.22 -14.22
C GLU A 31 -13.20 8.90 -13.80
N GLU A 32 -12.32 9.89 -13.81
CA GLU A 32 -10.93 9.77 -13.38
C GLU A 32 -10.76 10.11 -11.89
N ILE A 33 -9.89 9.36 -11.22
CA ILE A 33 -9.56 9.58 -9.80
C ILE A 33 -8.48 10.67 -9.71
N VAL A 34 -8.92 11.93 -9.69
CA VAL A 34 -8.03 13.10 -9.56
C VAL A 34 -8.28 13.75 -8.21
N PHE A 35 -7.23 13.88 -7.40
CA PHE A 35 -7.30 14.65 -6.15
C PHE A 35 -7.49 16.13 -6.47
N LYS A 36 -8.45 16.78 -5.81
CA LYS A 36 -8.70 18.22 -5.92
C LYS A 36 -7.50 19.04 -5.45
N ASP A 37 -6.91 18.61 -4.34
CA ASP A 37 -5.78 19.29 -3.71
C ASP A 37 -4.81 18.25 -3.15
N LEU A 38 -3.58 18.25 -3.69
CA LEU A 38 -2.50 17.37 -3.27
C LEU A 38 -1.92 17.76 -1.89
N THR A 39 -2.13 19.01 -1.46
CA THR A 39 -1.68 19.50 -0.15
C THR A 39 -2.62 19.08 0.99
N GLN A 40 -3.88 18.79 0.67
CA GLN A 40 -4.90 18.35 1.62
C GLN A 40 -5.04 16.81 1.67
N VAL A 41 -4.09 16.07 1.10
CA VAL A 41 -4.09 14.61 1.13
C VAL A 41 -3.83 14.13 2.57
N ASP A 42 -4.77 13.37 3.13
CA ASP A 42 -4.66 12.68 4.41
C ASP A 42 -3.77 11.44 4.25
N LEU A 43 -2.52 11.53 4.69
CA LEU A 43 -1.60 10.40 4.71
C LEU A 43 -1.82 9.59 5.98
N VAL A 44 -2.58 8.51 5.87
CA VAL A 44 -3.00 7.70 7.03
C VAL A 44 -1.84 6.84 7.56
N GLY A 45 -1.00 6.30 6.66
CA GLY A 45 0.19 5.55 7.04
C GLY A 45 0.56 4.42 6.08
N VAL A 46 1.72 3.81 6.34
CA VAL A 46 2.28 2.70 5.55
C VAL A 46 2.19 1.41 6.36
N TYR A 47 1.73 0.35 5.70
CA TYR A 47 1.48 -0.95 6.31
C TYR A 47 2.25 -2.07 5.60
N PRO A 48 2.73 -3.09 6.33
CA PRO A 48 3.51 -4.19 5.77
C PRO A 48 2.68 -5.26 5.06
N ASN A 49 1.35 -5.19 5.13
CA ASN A 49 0.44 -6.14 4.48
C ASN A 49 -0.87 -5.46 4.05
N TYR A 50 -1.50 -6.01 3.01
CA TYR A 50 -2.75 -5.50 2.45
C TYR A 50 -3.90 -5.54 3.46
N ALA A 51 -4.01 -6.59 4.28
CA ALA A 51 -5.10 -6.75 5.24
C ALA A 51 -5.14 -5.62 6.28
N ALA A 52 -3.97 -5.22 6.80
CA ALA A 52 -3.83 -4.10 7.72
C ALA A 52 -4.16 -2.77 7.04
N ALA A 53 -3.65 -2.54 5.82
CA ALA A 53 -3.99 -1.34 5.05
C ALA A 53 -5.50 -1.25 4.75
N GLN A 54 -6.13 -2.36 4.37
CA GLN A 54 -7.56 -2.43 4.07
C GLN A 54 -8.42 -2.18 5.32
N ALA A 55 -8.02 -2.72 6.47
CA ALA A 55 -8.74 -2.49 7.74
C ALA A 55 -8.78 -0.98 8.07
N VAL A 56 -7.63 -0.31 7.94
CA VAL A 56 -7.52 1.13 8.22
C VAL A 56 -8.24 1.96 7.16
N TRP A 57 -8.09 1.62 5.88
CA TRP A 57 -8.83 2.23 4.78
C TRP A 57 -10.34 2.17 5.02
N LYS A 58 -10.86 0.99 5.38
CA LYS A 58 -12.28 0.79 5.66
C LYS A 58 -12.75 1.66 6.82
N GLN A 59 -11.97 1.72 7.90
CA GLN A 59 -12.29 2.55 9.06
C GLN A 59 -12.34 4.04 8.68
N LYS A 60 -11.34 4.52 7.93
CA LYS A 60 -11.27 5.92 7.47
C LYS A 60 -12.38 6.27 6.50
N ALA A 61 -12.65 5.41 5.51
CA ALA A 61 -13.74 5.60 4.57
C ALA A 61 -15.12 5.62 5.25
N GLN A 62 -15.31 4.83 6.31
CA GLN A 62 -16.55 4.85 7.11
C GLN A 62 -16.69 6.15 7.93
N MET A 63 -15.59 6.72 8.40
CA MET A 63 -15.60 8.00 9.13
C MET A 63 -15.92 9.19 8.23
N THR A 64 -15.61 9.11 6.93
CA THR A 64 -15.82 10.21 5.97
C THR A 64 -17.06 10.03 5.10
N VAL A 65 -18.03 9.22 5.52
CA VAL A 65 -19.28 8.99 4.77
C VAL A 65 -20.05 10.29 4.52
N ASP A 66 -19.99 11.25 5.45
CA ASP A 66 -20.67 12.53 5.33
C ASP A 66 -20.03 13.47 4.30
N ASN A 67 -18.78 13.23 3.89
CA ASN A 67 -18.09 14.03 2.88
C ASN A 67 -18.01 13.27 1.55
N ALA A 68 -18.93 13.57 0.63
CA ALA A 68 -19.14 12.83 -0.62
C ALA A 68 -17.91 12.75 -1.54
N GLU A 69 -16.99 13.69 -1.39
CA GLU A 69 -15.80 13.83 -2.23
C GLU A 69 -14.56 13.23 -1.58
N MET A 70 -14.61 12.90 -0.28
CA MET A 70 -13.50 12.24 0.42
C MET A 70 -13.43 10.78 0.04
N ARG A 71 -12.33 10.39 -0.61
CA ARG A 71 -12.04 9.01 -0.96
C ARG A 71 -10.68 8.59 -0.42
N TYR A 72 -10.63 7.38 0.12
CA TYR A 72 -9.39 6.74 0.54
C TYR A 72 -8.98 5.66 -0.47
N PHE A 73 -7.67 5.49 -0.65
CA PHE A 73 -7.05 4.55 -1.58
C PHE A 73 -5.91 3.82 -0.89
N VAL A 74 -5.73 2.54 -1.28
CA VAL A 74 -4.57 1.72 -0.87
C VAL A 74 -3.63 1.61 -2.07
N VAL A 75 -2.44 2.19 -1.97
CA VAL A 75 -1.42 2.21 -3.03
C VAL A 75 -0.27 1.28 -2.66
N HIS A 76 0.24 0.53 -3.63
CA HIS A 76 1.40 -0.36 -3.45
C HIS A 76 2.67 0.41 -3.79
N LEU A 77 3.47 0.79 -2.78
CA LEU A 77 4.69 1.59 -2.97
C LEU A 77 5.85 0.79 -3.56
N HIS A 78 5.70 -0.54 -3.63
CA HIS A 78 6.76 -1.45 -4.05
C HIS A 78 7.05 -1.44 -5.58
N ARG A 79 6.46 -0.50 -6.33
CA ARG A 79 6.80 -0.21 -7.73
C ARG A 79 7.65 1.07 -7.89
N LEU A 80 7.90 1.81 -6.80
CA LEU A 80 8.43 3.18 -6.87
C LEU A 80 9.91 3.33 -6.46
N LEU A 81 10.63 2.23 -6.18
CA LEU A 81 12.05 2.29 -5.81
C LEU A 81 13.03 2.15 -6.99
N ASN A 82 12.55 1.80 -8.20
CA ASN A 82 13.33 1.84 -9.44
C ASN A 82 12.50 2.54 -10.52
N PRO A 83 12.64 3.87 -10.70
CA PRO A 83 12.06 4.57 -11.85
C PRO A 83 12.63 4.13 -13.22
N GLU A 84 13.59 3.19 -13.24
CA GLU A 84 14.28 2.71 -14.44
C GLU A 84 13.64 1.45 -15.09
N ASP A 85 12.60 0.86 -14.49
CA ASP A 85 11.95 -0.36 -15.01
C ASP A 85 10.63 -0.09 -15.79
N ASP A 86 10.26 1.17 -16.03
CA ASP A 86 9.06 1.55 -16.81
C ASP A 86 9.42 1.97 -18.25
N GLN A 87 10.31 1.21 -18.88
CA GLN A 87 10.58 1.24 -20.32
C GLN A 87 10.67 -0.21 -20.84
N ALA A 88 9.52 -0.85 -21.05
CA ALA A 88 9.41 -2.05 -21.88
C ALA A 88 8.04 -2.12 -22.57
#